data_AF-T0L024-F1
#
_entry.id   AF-T0L024-F1
#
_cell.length_a   1.000
_cell.length_b   1.000
_cell.length_c   1.000
_cell.angle_alpha   90.00
_cell.angle_beta   90.00
_cell.angle_gamma   90.00
#
_symmetry.space_group_name_H-M   'P 1'
#
loop_
_entity.id
_entity.type
_entity.pdbx_description
1 polymer ?
#
loop_
_entity_poly.entity_id
_entity_poly.type
_entity_poly.pdbx_seq_one_letter_code
_entity_poly.pdbx_strand_id
1 'polypeptide(L)'
;MPKTHTIRTGDQMHETAMAKISWTGDPPRSENGRDEPPENRSTTTTIPFSLTSGKPSEAERDKLQAWRRLRPLPSIIEDRDTRYYLRMAHELIEHHTSVAQDVIKEMASGRRLPLIKETLEPLSTSATLGEKASLLKHRIHPLFLIVTHSSVVGSVVVEQEVAEIYRIFLGVNATRLKLLFGFIIHIIDHWAEISWEGETISSIETISLSCEVLARVIETSTSNMINEHVISIVKDIQLRLEVFGAEGDAFHTVQASRFLEYIRRRLDIGQSLPDASHIPTSTGAMADFILTQDFPGNLSRNGRRHDNDHADIKDIKLMPTHEEIMSSREEYLPTTNPYQHHLQGLRGFLDRQFRLLREDTLHDLREAIRTSIKTNSKVREVRTRVVIHEQATPVGVCFEQWSGLEFIVRFDQPRAARVLEKADRADWWMHNKRLVDGALVCILDEAGSVLFFQVSRSTNRTTRNHDLHGQQDENDEQEPYYSLPEDRQHAFVYLRLVETDTDSVKASL
;
A
#
# COMPACT_ATOMS: atom_id res chain seq x y z
N MET A 1 -40.88 -35.81 -5.18
CA MET A 1 -40.40 -34.80 -4.21
C MET A 1 -39.01 -35.20 -3.75
N PRO A 2 -37.94 -34.58 -4.28
CA PRO A 2 -36.59 -34.90 -3.86
C PRO A 2 -36.19 -34.09 -2.62
N LYS A 3 -35.46 -34.74 -1.72
CA LYS A 3 -35.03 -34.24 -0.41
C LYS A 3 -33.89 -33.22 -0.57
N THR A 4 -34.07 -32.05 0.02
CA THR A 4 -33.03 -31.02 0.22
C THR A 4 -32.08 -31.48 1.32
N HIS A 5 -30.80 -31.68 0.98
CA HIS A 5 -29.72 -31.82 1.95
C HIS A 5 -29.14 -30.44 2.25
N THR A 6 -29.42 -29.94 3.46
CA THR A 6 -28.79 -28.74 4.01
C THR A 6 -27.41 -29.12 4.55
N ILE A 7 -26.36 -28.69 3.87
CA ILE A 7 -24.98 -28.77 4.36
C ILE A 7 -24.82 -27.68 5.43
N ARG A 8 -24.69 -28.09 6.70
CA ARG A 8 -24.22 -27.23 7.79
C ARG A 8 -22.71 -27.06 7.64
N THR A 9 -22.25 -25.90 7.19
CA THR A 9 -20.87 -25.45 7.37
C THR A 9 -20.68 -25.07 8.84
N GLY A 10 -19.99 -25.92 9.59
CA GLY A 10 -19.50 -25.58 10.92
C GLY A 10 -18.26 -24.72 10.78
N ASP A 11 -18.38 -23.46 11.16
CA ASP A 11 -17.25 -22.54 11.28
C ASP A 11 -16.46 -22.93 12.54
N GLN A 12 -15.37 -23.69 12.37
CA GLN A 12 -14.38 -23.91 13.43
C GLN A 12 -13.30 -22.83 13.30
N MET A 13 -13.47 -21.75 14.05
CA MET A 13 -12.45 -20.71 14.20
C MET A 13 -11.25 -21.27 14.96
N HIS A 14 -10.07 -21.24 14.34
CA HIS A 14 -8.79 -21.50 14.98
C HIS A 14 -8.23 -20.19 15.56
N GLU A 15 -8.05 -20.11 16.88
CA GLU A 15 -7.43 -18.97 17.58
C GLU A 15 -5.88 -19.09 17.60
N THR A 16 -5.18 -17.95 17.68
CA THR A 16 -3.71 -17.84 17.62
C THR A 16 -3.15 -17.41 18.99
N ALA A 17 -2.14 -18.11 19.50
CA ALA A 17 -1.48 -17.80 20.77
C ALA A 17 -0.12 -17.11 20.54
N MET A 18 0.42 -16.42 21.56
CA MET A 18 1.66 -15.66 21.47
C MET A 18 2.46 -15.80 22.77
N ALA A 19 3.79 -15.90 22.71
CA ALA A 19 4.63 -16.03 23.90
C ALA A 19 5.90 -15.16 23.84
N LYS A 20 6.28 -14.54 24.98
CA LYS A 20 7.43 -13.61 25.09
C LYS A 20 8.59 -14.26 25.85
N ILE A 21 9.81 -14.23 25.30
CA ILE A 21 11.03 -14.79 25.92
C ILE A 21 11.90 -13.67 26.49
N SER A 22 12.53 -13.92 27.65
CA SER A 22 13.62 -13.10 28.19
C SER A 22 14.91 -13.91 28.30
N TRP A 23 16.02 -13.42 27.74
CA TRP A 23 17.32 -14.08 27.75
C TRP A 23 18.20 -13.47 28.84
N THR A 24 18.72 -14.30 29.76
CA THR A 24 19.77 -13.89 30.71
C THR A 24 20.98 -14.78 30.48
N GLY A 25 21.81 -14.39 29.53
CA GLY A 25 23.08 -15.05 29.23
C GLY A 25 24.13 -13.99 28.91
N ASP A 26 25.07 -13.78 29.82
CA ASP A 26 26.23 -12.92 29.59
C ASP A 26 27.05 -13.46 28.39
N PRO A 27 27.41 -12.61 27.41
CA PRO A 27 28.24 -13.04 26.30
C PRO A 27 29.70 -13.23 26.75
N PRO A 28 30.44 -14.20 26.18
CA PRO A 28 31.86 -14.34 26.44
C PRO A 28 32.63 -13.16 25.85
N ARG A 29 33.50 -12.56 26.67
CA ARG A 29 34.49 -11.56 26.24
C ARG A 29 35.52 -12.20 25.30
N SER A 30 35.71 -11.62 24.12
CA SER A 30 36.97 -11.73 23.37
C SER A 30 37.30 -10.42 22.66
N GLU A 31 38.61 -10.17 22.58
CA GLU A 31 39.29 -8.90 22.38
C GLU A 31 39.27 -8.35 20.95
N ASN A 32 39.24 -7.01 20.88
CA ASN A 32 39.93 -6.11 19.95
C ASN A 32 40.27 -6.58 18.53
N GLY A 33 39.60 -5.98 17.55
CA GLY A 33 40.11 -5.75 16.20
C GLY A 33 39.46 -4.49 15.63
N ARG A 34 40.19 -3.37 15.66
CA ARG A 34 39.80 -2.11 15.02
C ARG A 34 40.04 -2.25 13.53
N ASP A 35 39.03 -1.95 12.72
CA ASP A 35 39.16 -1.39 11.37
C ASP A 35 37.81 -0.77 10.94
N GLU A 36 37.72 0.55 11.02
CA GLU A 36 36.64 1.35 10.43
C GLU A 36 36.98 1.68 8.96
N PRO A 37 36.01 1.58 8.04
CA PRO A 37 35.98 2.38 6.82
C PRO A 37 34.80 3.39 6.83
N PRO A 38 34.86 4.46 6.01
CA PRO A 38 34.30 5.75 6.34
C PRO A 38 32.80 5.89 6.09
N GLU A 39 32.12 6.60 7.00
CA GLU A 39 30.75 7.09 6.87
C GLU A 39 30.60 8.03 5.66
N ASN A 40 29.80 7.60 4.69
CA ASN A 40 29.30 8.46 3.62
C ASN A 40 27.97 9.07 4.11
N ARG A 41 28.01 10.31 4.61
CA ARG A 41 26.82 11.08 4.98
C ARG A 41 26.06 11.53 3.74
N SER A 42 25.12 10.72 3.30
CA SER A 42 24.01 11.13 2.43
C SER A 42 22.79 11.37 3.31
N THR A 43 22.57 12.62 3.72
CA THR A 43 21.33 13.07 4.37
C THR A 43 20.20 13.06 3.35
N THR A 44 19.51 11.93 3.21
CA THR A 44 18.20 11.85 2.57
C THR A 44 17.14 12.07 3.64
N THR A 45 16.63 13.30 3.73
CA THR A 45 15.53 13.67 4.62
C THR A 45 14.23 13.06 4.08
N THR A 46 13.92 11.84 4.50
CA THR A 46 12.61 11.21 4.26
C THR A 46 11.58 11.82 5.20
N ILE A 47 10.76 12.75 4.70
CA ILE A 47 9.61 13.30 5.44
C ILE A 47 8.44 12.32 5.30
N PRO A 48 7.76 11.91 6.39
CA PRO A 48 6.59 11.07 6.33
C PRO A 48 5.40 11.82 5.72
N PHE A 49 4.82 11.30 4.64
CA PHE A 49 3.59 11.81 4.05
C PHE A 49 2.36 11.29 4.81
N SER A 50 1.86 12.10 5.73
CA SER A 50 0.44 12.07 6.14
C SER A 50 -0.10 13.51 6.02
N LEU A 51 -1.10 13.73 5.16
CA LEU A 51 -1.79 15.03 5.08
C LEU A 51 -2.43 15.30 6.44
N THR A 52 -1.93 16.31 7.16
CA THR A 52 -2.45 16.66 8.48
C THR A 52 -3.78 17.40 8.31
N SER A 53 -4.82 17.01 9.05
CA SER A 53 -6.09 17.74 9.11
C SER A 53 -6.04 18.93 10.09
N GLY A 54 -4.84 19.44 10.37
CA GLY A 54 -4.57 20.46 11.38
C GLY A 54 -4.84 21.89 10.88
N LYS A 55 -4.47 22.90 11.67
CA LYS A 55 -4.33 24.26 11.14
C LYS A 55 -3.01 24.34 10.39
N PRO A 56 -2.95 24.98 9.20
CA PRO A 56 -1.69 25.16 8.48
C PRO A 56 -0.74 26.00 9.34
N SER A 57 0.53 25.60 9.34
CA SER A 57 1.63 26.25 10.05
C SER A 57 1.84 27.69 9.59
N GLU A 58 2.49 28.49 10.44
CA GLU A 58 2.80 29.89 10.12
C GLU A 58 3.70 30.02 8.88
N ALA A 59 4.67 29.12 8.73
CA ALA A 59 5.54 29.05 7.57
C ALA A 59 4.79 28.76 6.26
N GLU A 60 3.78 27.89 6.27
CA GLU A 60 2.96 27.60 5.08
C GLU A 60 2.10 28.79 4.68
N ARG A 61 1.57 29.54 5.65
CA ARG A 61 0.80 30.77 5.40
C ARG A 61 1.68 31.85 4.79
N ASP A 62 2.89 32.01 5.28
CA ASP A 62 3.86 32.98 4.74
C ASP A 62 4.26 32.63 3.30
N LYS A 63 4.51 31.35 3.02
CA LYS A 63 4.76 30.87 1.66
C LYS A 63 3.56 31.12 0.73
N LEU A 64 2.34 30.87 1.19
CA LEU A 64 1.12 31.15 0.42
C LEU A 64 0.98 32.65 0.11
N GLN A 65 1.30 33.53 1.06
CA GLN A 65 1.29 34.97 0.83
C GLN A 65 2.36 35.41 -0.16
N ALA A 66 3.58 34.86 -0.06
CA ALA A 66 4.65 35.11 -1.01
C ALA A 66 4.24 34.68 -2.43
N TRP A 67 3.61 33.51 -2.55
CA TRP A 67 3.07 33.00 -3.81
C TRP A 67 2.02 33.94 -4.41
N ARG A 68 1.12 34.48 -3.59
CA ARG A 68 0.11 35.45 -4.04
C ARG A 68 0.68 36.75 -4.59
N ARG A 69 1.91 37.13 -4.21
CA ARG A 69 2.57 38.37 -4.65
C ARG A 69 3.27 38.22 -6.02
N LEU A 70 3.50 37.00 -6.49
CA LEU A 70 4.11 36.75 -7.79
C LEU A 70 3.25 37.33 -8.93
N ARG A 71 3.92 37.70 -10.03
CA ARG A 71 3.32 38.30 -11.23
C ARG A 71 3.87 37.60 -12.47
N PRO A 72 3.48 36.32 -12.71
CA PRO A 72 3.95 35.56 -13.86
C PRO A 72 3.49 36.20 -15.17
N LEU A 73 4.30 36.06 -16.23
CA LEU A 73 4.03 36.52 -17.60
C LEU A 73 4.16 35.33 -18.57
N PRO A 74 3.14 34.45 -18.63
CA PRO A 74 3.26 33.15 -19.32
C PRO A 74 3.44 33.26 -20.83
N SER A 75 3.08 34.38 -21.44
CA SER A 75 3.27 34.65 -22.88
C SER A 75 4.74 34.68 -23.30
N ILE A 76 5.66 34.93 -22.37
CA ILE A 76 7.11 34.94 -22.63
C ILE A 76 7.66 33.54 -22.35
N ILE A 77 8.31 32.90 -23.33
CA ILE A 77 8.80 31.50 -23.22
C ILE A 77 9.82 31.33 -22.08
N GLU A 78 10.76 32.27 -21.93
CA GLU A 78 11.83 32.20 -20.92
C GLU A 78 11.42 32.76 -19.54
N ASP A 79 10.13 33.04 -19.32
CA ASP A 79 9.69 33.65 -18.06
C ASP A 79 9.96 32.76 -16.84
N ARG A 80 10.92 33.21 -16.02
CA ARG A 80 11.31 32.56 -14.77
C ARG A 80 10.23 32.68 -13.70
N ASP A 81 9.42 33.73 -13.73
CA ASP A 81 8.39 33.97 -12.73
C ASP A 81 7.23 32.99 -12.90
N THR A 82 6.83 32.66 -14.12
CA THR A 82 5.86 31.58 -14.41
C THR A 82 6.37 30.22 -13.92
N ARG A 83 7.65 29.89 -14.19
CA ARG A 83 8.26 28.66 -13.69
C ARG A 83 8.24 28.62 -12.16
N TYR A 84 8.63 29.70 -11.50
CA TYR A 84 8.67 29.79 -10.05
C TYR A 84 7.25 29.72 -9.45
N TYR A 85 6.28 30.39 -10.07
CA TYR A 85 4.88 30.40 -9.68
C TYR A 85 4.25 29.00 -9.66
N LEU A 86 4.44 28.22 -10.73
CA LEU A 86 3.89 26.86 -10.84
C LEU A 86 4.61 25.88 -9.91
N ARG A 87 5.94 25.97 -9.81
CA ARG A 87 6.69 25.13 -8.86
C ARG A 87 6.25 25.37 -7.42
N MET A 88 6.14 26.62 -7.01
CA MET A 88 5.77 26.97 -5.64
C MET A 88 4.28 26.66 -5.34
N ALA A 89 3.41 26.73 -6.36
CA ALA A 89 2.02 26.24 -6.24
C ALA A 89 1.97 24.72 -6.00
N HIS A 90 2.77 23.95 -6.75
CA HIS A 90 2.87 22.50 -6.56
C HIS A 90 3.33 22.15 -5.14
N GLU A 91 4.42 22.77 -4.67
CA GLU A 91 4.93 22.58 -3.30
C GLU A 91 3.85 22.89 -2.24
N LEU A 92 3.09 23.98 -2.40
CA LEU A 92 2.02 24.36 -1.46
C LEU A 92 0.88 23.34 -1.40
N ILE A 93 0.56 22.67 -2.50
CA ILE A 93 -0.54 21.71 -2.59
C ILE A 93 -0.19 20.37 -1.92
N GLU A 94 1.09 19.98 -1.91
CA GLU A 94 1.56 18.72 -1.33
C GLU A 94 1.45 18.69 0.21
N HIS A 95 1.49 19.85 0.87
CA HIS A 95 1.61 19.90 2.33
C HIS A 95 0.26 19.84 3.08
N HIS A 96 -0.76 20.58 2.63
CA HIS A 96 -2.00 20.73 3.40
C HIS A 96 -3.24 20.94 2.52
N THR A 97 -4.32 20.20 2.78
CA THR A 97 -5.55 20.23 1.98
C THR A 97 -6.19 21.62 1.91
N SER A 98 -6.24 22.37 3.02
CA SER A 98 -6.80 23.73 3.00
C SER A 98 -5.96 24.72 2.19
N VAL A 99 -4.63 24.58 2.22
CA VAL A 99 -3.72 25.40 1.41
C VAL A 99 -3.90 25.05 -0.07
N ALA A 100 -4.04 23.76 -0.38
CA ALA A 100 -4.32 23.32 -1.75
C ALA A 100 -5.63 23.93 -2.30
N GLN A 101 -6.69 23.93 -1.49
CA GLN A 101 -7.96 24.57 -1.86
C GLN A 101 -7.79 26.07 -2.13
N ASP A 102 -7.05 26.78 -1.28
CA ASP A 102 -6.78 28.21 -1.44
C ASP A 102 -5.97 28.53 -2.71
N VAL A 103 -4.98 27.69 -3.04
CA VAL A 103 -4.19 27.81 -4.27
C VAL A 103 -5.08 27.67 -5.50
N ILE A 104 -5.93 26.64 -5.55
CA ILE A 104 -6.84 26.39 -6.68
C ILE A 104 -7.87 27.52 -6.83
N LYS A 105 -8.47 27.98 -5.73
CA LYS A 105 -9.41 29.12 -5.75
C LYS A 105 -8.75 30.37 -6.31
N GLU A 106 -7.51 30.65 -5.91
CA GLU A 106 -6.77 31.79 -6.40
C GLU A 106 -6.39 31.64 -7.89
N MET A 107 -6.00 30.44 -8.33
CA MET A 107 -5.69 30.14 -9.75
C MET A 107 -6.93 30.26 -10.65
N ALA A 108 -8.08 29.78 -10.17
CA ALA A 108 -9.35 29.86 -10.88
C ALA A 108 -10.02 31.24 -10.76
N SER A 109 -9.51 32.13 -9.92
CA SER A 109 -10.05 33.48 -9.76
C SER A 109 -9.97 34.26 -11.08
N GLY A 110 -10.96 35.10 -11.37
CA GLY A 110 -11.05 35.82 -12.65
C GLY A 110 -9.83 36.69 -13.00
N ARG A 111 -8.99 37.06 -12.04
CA ARG A 111 -7.73 37.79 -12.28
C ARG A 111 -6.58 36.90 -12.74
N ARG A 112 -6.53 35.63 -12.34
CA ARG A 112 -5.42 34.70 -12.60
C ARG A 112 -5.78 33.58 -13.56
N LEU A 113 -7.07 33.31 -13.75
CA LEU A 113 -7.57 32.34 -14.70
C LEU A 113 -7.01 32.57 -16.14
N PRO A 114 -6.85 33.82 -16.64
CA PRO A 114 -6.19 34.06 -17.93
C PRO A 114 -4.75 33.55 -18.01
N LEU A 115 -4.00 33.53 -16.89
CA LEU A 115 -2.61 33.04 -16.86
C LEU A 115 -2.52 31.57 -17.26
N ILE A 116 -3.52 30.76 -16.92
CA ILE A 116 -3.58 29.34 -17.32
C ILE A 116 -3.70 29.25 -18.84
N LYS A 117 -4.55 30.08 -19.45
CA LYS A 117 -4.70 30.15 -20.91
C LYS A 117 -3.42 30.64 -21.58
N GLU A 118 -2.80 31.68 -21.06
CA GLU A 118 -1.53 32.24 -21.57
C GLU A 118 -0.38 31.24 -21.44
N THR A 119 -0.41 30.35 -20.44
CA THR A 119 0.59 29.26 -20.29
C THR A 119 0.56 28.29 -21.48
N LEU A 120 -0.59 28.16 -22.15
CA LEU A 120 -0.79 27.26 -23.30
C LEU A 120 -0.55 27.95 -24.65
N GLU A 121 -0.49 29.28 -24.70
CA GLU A 121 -0.31 30.03 -25.95
C GLU A 121 1.06 29.79 -26.61
N PRO A 122 2.20 29.74 -25.88
CA PRO A 122 3.51 29.44 -26.45
C PRO A 122 3.65 28.07 -27.12
N LEU A 123 2.73 27.13 -26.85
CA LEU A 123 2.77 25.79 -27.43
C LEU A 123 2.63 25.80 -28.96
N SER A 124 2.03 26.86 -29.53
CA SER A 124 1.86 27.01 -30.97
C SER A 124 3.04 27.73 -31.65
N THR A 125 3.88 28.44 -30.89
CA THR A 125 4.95 29.29 -31.40
C THR A 125 6.36 28.76 -31.12
N SER A 126 6.50 27.85 -30.15
CA SER A 126 7.79 27.22 -29.84
C SER A 126 8.33 26.44 -31.04
N ALA A 127 9.55 26.79 -31.46
CA ALA A 127 10.14 26.29 -32.70
C ALA A 127 11.13 25.14 -32.45
N THR A 128 11.86 25.16 -31.35
CA THR A 128 12.93 24.18 -31.08
C THR A 128 12.50 23.08 -30.11
N LEU A 129 13.07 21.88 -30.25
CA LEU A 129 12.82 20.78 -29.32
C LEU A 129 13.23 21.12 -27.88
N GLY A 130 14.28 21.91 -27.69
CA GLY A 130 14.74 22.36 -26.37
C GLY A 130 13.75 23.31 -25.68
N GLU A 131 13.20 24.28 -26.41
CA GLU A 131 12.15 25.16 -25.90
C GLU A 131 10.89 24.36 -25.52
N LYS A 132 10.47 23.44 -26.39
CA LYS A 132 9.33 22.55 -26.13
C LYS A 132 9.55 21.71 -24.87
N ALA A 133 10.74 21.13 -24.70
CA ALA A 133 11.10 20.36 -23.51
C ALA A 133 11.09 21.22 -22.23
N SER A 134 11.61 22.44 -22.29
CA SER A 134 11.58 23.40 -21.17
C SER A 134 10.15 23.79 -20.79
N LEU A 135 9.29 24.08 -21.78
CA LEU A 135 7.87 24.39 -21.56
C LEU A 135 7.14 23.21 -20.93
N LEU A 136 7.38 21.99 -21.41
CA LEU A 136 6.80 20.78 -20.80
C LEU A 136 7.25 20.64 -19.34
N LYS A 137 8.57 20.68 -19.09
CA LYS A 137 9.14 20.44 -17.76
C LYS A 137 8.76 21.49 -16.72
N HIS A 138 8.74 22.77 -17.11
CA HIS A 138 8.62 23.86 -16.16
C HIS A 138 7.24 24.49 -16.09
N ARG A 139 6.34 24.16 -17.03
CA ARG A 139 5.00 24.72 -17.08
C ARG A 139 3.92 23.66 -17.14
N ILE A 140 3.91 22.85 -18.20
CA ILE A 140 2.81 21.91 -18.44
C ILE A 140 2.78 20.81 -17.39
N HIS A 141 3.93 20.19 -17.10
CA HIS A 141 4.02 19.10 -16.15
C HIS A 141 3.65 19.53 -14.72
N PRO A 142 4.22 20.62 -14.14
CA PRO A 142 3.78 21.12 -12.83
C PRO A 142 2.31 21.53 -12.80
N LEU A 143 1.81 22.17 -13.87
CA LEU A 143 0.39 22.54 -13.97
C LEU A 143 -0.52 21.30 -13.94
N PHE A 144 -0.12 20.22 -14.63
CA PHE A 144 -0.86 18.97 -14.60
C PHE A 144 -0.86 18.35 -13.20
N LEU A 145 0.30 18.27 -12.53
CA LEU A 145 0.38 17.77 -11.15
C LEU A 145 -0.51 18.55 -10.18
N ILE A 146 -0.57 19.88 -10.33
CA ILE A 146 -1.43 20.77 -9.52
C ILE A 146 -2.90 20.41 -9.69
N VAL A 147 -3.38 20.28 -10.94
CA VAL A 147 -4.80 20.09 -11.20
C VAL A 147 -5.26 18.65 -10.98
N THR A 148 -4.36 17.67 -11.06
CA THR A 148 -4.67 16.25 -10.80
C THR A 148 -4.42 15.82 -9.36
N HIS A 149 -3.88 16.70 -8.51
CA HIS A 149 -3.54 16.35 -7.13
C HIS A 149 -4.75 15.83 -6.34
N SER A 150 -4.56 14.77 -5.55
CA SER A 150 -5.65 14.07 -4.84
C SER A 150 -6.44 14.99 -3.89
N SER A 151 -5.78 15.94 -3.23
CA SER A 151 -6.44 16.94 -2.36
C SER A 151 -7.27 17.97 -3.11
N VAL A 152 -7.02 18.16 -4.41
CA VAL A 152 -7.73 19.08 -5.29
C VAL A 152 -8.93 18.37 -5.88
N VAL A 153 -8.71 17.24 -6.55
CA VAL A 153 -9.77 16.59 -7.31
C VAL A 153 -10.76 15.85 -6.41
N GLY A 154 -10.32 15.35 -5.24
CA GLY A 154 -11.21 14.79 -4.23
C GLY A 154 -11.99 15.84 -3.42
N SER A 155 -11.79 17.13 -3.67
CA SER A 155 -12.37 18.20 -2.86
C SER A 155 -13.61 18.81 -3.51
N VAL A 156 -14.76 18.55 -2.89
CA VAL A 156 -16.06 19.17 -3.23
C VAL A 156 -16.01 20.71 -3.12
N VAL A 157 -15.13 21.26 -2.28
CA VAL A 157 -15.02 22.70 -2.01
C VAL A 157 -14.51 23.50 -3.21
N VAL A 158 -13.69 22.88 -4.06
CA VAL A 158 -13.07 23.53 -5.24
C VAL A 158 -13.54 22.93 -6.57
N GLU A 159 -14.60 22.12 -6.54
CA GLU A 159 -15.10 21.40 -7.72
C GLU A 159 -15.43 22.33 -8.88
N GLN A 160 -16.05 23.49 -8.60
CA GLN A 160 -16.42 24.47 -9.62
C GLN A 160 -15.19 25.16 -10.22
N GLU A 161 -14.24 25.54 -9.37
CA GLU A 161 -12.98 26.16 -9.74
C GLU A 161 -12.12 25.23 -10.61
N VAL A 162 -12.01 23.97 -10.22
CA VAL A 162 -11.30 22.93 -10.99
C VAL A 162 -11.99 22.68 -12.33
N ALA A 163 -13.32 22.62 -12.36
CA ALA A 163 -14.07 22.46 -13.60
C ALA A 163 -13.82 23.63 -14.57
N GLU A 164 -13.67 24.86 -14.08
CA GLU A 164 -13.33 26.01 -14.92
C GLU A 164 -11.94 25.89 -15.54
N ILE A 165 -10.96 25.41 -14.77
CA ILE A 165 -9.60 25.14 -15.29
C ILE A 165 -9.66 24.08 -16.40
N TYR A 166 -10.40 22.99 -16.21
CA TYR A 166 -10.55 21.96 -17.24
C TYR A 166 -11.29 22.45 -18.49
N ARG A 167 -12.29 23.34 -18.35
CA ARG A 167 -12.94 24.00 -19.51
C ARG A 167 -11.95 24.85 -20.30
N ILE A 168 -10.98 25.47 -19.63
CA ILE A 168 -9.89 26.16 -20.32
C ILE A 168 -9.03 25.16 -21.09
N PHE A 169 -8.64 24.02 -20.51
CA PHE A 169 -7.87 23.03 -21.27
C PHE A 169 -8.61 22.53 -22.50
N LEU A 170 -9.92 22.30 -22.38
CA LEU A 170 -10.78 21.91 -23.50
C LEU A 170 -10.74 22.97 -24.63
N GLY A 171 -11.06 24.22 -24.29
CA GLY A 171 -11.28 25.27 -25.28
C GLY A 171 -12.53 25.05 -26.13
N VAL A 172 -12.79 25.96 -27.07
CA VAL A 172 -13.96 25.85 -27.96
C VAL A 172 -13.81 24.63 -28.86
N ASN A 173 -14.79 23.73 -28.86
CA ASN A 173 -14.80 22.49 -29.65
C ASN A 173 -13.54 21.61 -29.49
N ALA A 174 -12.96 21.55 -28.28
CA ALA A 174 -11.74 20.78 -27.99
C ALA A 174 -10.47 21.22 -28.76
N THR A 175 -10.47 22.41 -29.38
CA THR A 175 -9.33 22.89 -30.19
C THR A 175 -8.07 23.13 -29.36
N ARG A 176 -8.21 23.68 -28.14
CA ARG A 176 -7.07 23.91 -27.24
C ARG A 176 -6.53 22.59 -26.70
N LEU A 177 -7.42 21.64 -26.41
CA LEU A 177 -7.06 20.29 -26.02
C LEU A 177 -6.23 19.61 -27.11
N LYS A 178 -6.67 19.69 -28.37
CA LYS A 178 -5.92 19.15 -29.52
C LYS A 178 -4.53 19.75 -29.65
N LEU A 179 -4.39 21.07 -29.48
CA LEU A 179 -3.08 21.72 -29.54
C LEU A 179 -2.16 21.26 -28.41
N LEU A 180 -2.68 21.22 -27.17
CA LEU A 180 -1.93 20.77 -26.00
C LEU A 180 -1.48 19.32 -26.14
N PHE A 181 -2.37 18.41 -26.52
CA PHE A 181 -2.02 17.00 -26.67
C PHE A 181 -1.17 16.75 -27.91
N GLY A 182 -1.36 17.49 -29.00
CA GLY A 182 -0.46 17.44 -30.16
C GLY A 182 0.96 17.88 -29.82
N PHE A 183 1.12 18.89 -28.97
CA PHE A 183 2.41 19.30 -28.41
C PHE A 183 3.04 18.19 -27.55
N ILE A 184 2.27 17.58 -26.64
CA ILE A 184 2.75 16.49 -25.78
C ILE A 184 3.19 15.28 -26.61
N ILE A 185 2.36 14.86 -27.58
CA ILE A 185 2.65 13.75 -28.49
C ILE A 185 3.93 14.02 -29.29
N HIS A 186 4.09 15.23 -29.83
CA HIS A 186 5.30 15.61 -30.55
C HIS A 186 6.55 15.49 -29.68
N ILE A 187 6.50 15.90 -28.41
CA ILE A 187 7.64 15.75 -27.49
C ILE A 187 7.93 14.28 -27.21
N ILE A 188 6.90 13.46 -26.97
CA ILE A 188 7.05 12.03 -26.73
C ILE A 188 7.68 11.33 -27.95
N ASP A 189 7.25 11.68 -29.16
CA ASP A 189 7.80 11.07 -30.39
C ASP A 189 9.29 11.40 -30.59
N HIS A 190 9.76 12.55 -30.09
CA HIS A 190 11.17 12.98 -30.19
C HIS A 190 11.90 12.86 -28.84
N TRP A 191 11.39 12.06 -27.90
CA TRP A 191 11.88 12.05 -26.52
C TRP A 191 13.37 11.73 -26.42
N ALA A 192 13.85 10.79 -27.23
CA ALA A 192 15.25 10.36 -27.29
C ALA A 192 16.18 11.41 -27.90
N GLU A 193 15.66 12.36 -28.68
CA GLU A 193 16.45 13.42 -29.33
C GLU A 193 16.62 14.65 -28.42
N ILE A 194 15.86 14.73 -27.32
CA ILE A 194 15.83 15.88 -26.43
C ILE A 194 16.96 15.79 -25.39
N SER A 195 17.75 16.86 -25.32
CA SER A 195 18.70 17.06 -24.22
C SER A 195 17.99 17.69 -23.02
N TRP A 196 17.72 16.88 -22.00
CA TRP A 196 17.07 17.34 -20.77
C TRP A 196 18.09 17.95 -19.81
N GLU A 197 17.86 19.19 -19.38
CA GLU A 197 18.70 19.84 -18.37
C GLU A 197 18.31 19.39 -16.95
N GLY A 198 19.22 18.75 -16.21
CA GLY A 198 19.02 18.33 -14.82
C GLY A 198 18.18 17.05 -14.67
N GLU A 199 17.38 16.94 -13.60
CA GLU A 199 16.54 15.75 -13.34
C GLU A 199 15.51 15.56 -14.46
N THR A 200 15.58 14.42 -15.14
CA THR A 200 14.73 14.12 -16.29
C THR A 200 13.38 13.61 -15.83
N ILE A 201 12.30 14.25 -16.27
CA ILE A 201 10.95 13.68 -16.14
C ILE A 201 10.93 12.38 -16.95
N SER A 202 10.06 11.43 -16.60
CA SER A 202 9.90 10.21 -17.39
C SER A 202 8.87 10.41 -18.52
N SER A 203 9.12 9.84 -19.70
CA SER A 203 8.18 9.89 -20.84
C SER A 203 6.85 9.21 -20.47
N ILE A 204 6.93 8.05 -19.81
CA ILE A 204 5.77 7.28 -19.39
C ILE A 204 5.01 7.94 -18.24
N GLU A 205 5.71 8.63 -17.34
CA GLU A 205 5.08 9.51 -16.33
C GLU A 205 4.29 10.64 -17.00
N THR A 206 4.89 11.29 -18.01
CA THR A 206 4.22 12.36 -18.78
C THR A 206 2.98 11.82 -19.49
N ILE A 207 3.06 10.63 -20.08
CA ILE A 207 1.90 9.95 -20.69
C ILE A 207 0.81 9.69 -19.65
N SER A 208 1.16 9.09 -18.51
CA SER A 208 0.22 8.79 -17.43
C SER A 208 -0.50 10.03 -16.93
N LEU A 209 0.26 11.08 -16.62
CA LEU A 209 -0.28 12.34 -16.13
C LEU A 209 -1.17 13.02 -17.18
N SER A 210 -0.81 12.93 -18.46
CA SER A 210 -1.63 13.43 -19.56
C SER A 210 -2.94 12.66 -19.71
N CYS A 211 -2.93 11.33 -19.54
CA CYS A 211 -4.15 10.51 -19.52
C CYS A 211 -5.07 10.91 -18.37
N GLU A 212 -4.51 11.19 -17.19
CA GLU A 212 -5.30 11.63 -16.03
C GLU A 212 -5.99 12.97 -16.32
N VAL A 213 -5.25 13.97 -16.81
CA VAL A 213 -5.84 15.27 -17.20
C VAL A 213 -6.90 15.08 -18.28
N LEU A 214 -6.66 14.24 -19.29
CA LEU A 214 -7.63 13.97 -20.34
C LEU A 214 -8.93 13.38 -19.78
N ALA A 215 -8.83 12.40 -18.87
CA ALA A 215 -9.99 11.79 -18.23
C ALA A 215 -10.86 12.85 -17.53
N ARG A 216 -10.22 13.77 -16.80
CA ARG A 216 -10.93 14.84 -16.07
C ARG A 216 -11.52 15.91 -17.00
N VAL A 217 -10.82 16.27 -18.07
CA VAL A 217 -11.34 17.24 -19.04
C VAL A 217 -12.58 16.70 -19.74
N ILE A 218 -12.60 15.41 -20.11
CA ILE A 218 -13.74 14.80 -20.79
C ILE A 218 -14.99 14.80 -19.89
N GLU A 219 -14.83 14.67 -18.57
CA GLU A 219 -15.94 14.71 -17.61
C GLU A 219 -16.66 16.06 -17.54
N THR A 220 -16.03 17.15 -17.99
CA THR A 220 -16.65 18.50 -17.91
C THR A 220 -17.92 18.65 -18.75
N SER A 221 -18.09 17.86 -19.81
CA SER A 221 -19.27 17.90 -20.68
C SER A 221 -19.47 16.58 -21.42
N THR A 222 -20.71 16.11 -21.48
CA THR A 222 -21.10 14.93 -22.26
C THR A 222 -20.86 15.11 -23.76
N SER A 223 -20.90 16.35 -24.27
CA SER A 223 -20.58 16.66 -25.68
C SER A 223 -19.12 16.34 -26.05
N ASN A 224 -18.22 16.23 -25.07
CA ASN A 224 -16.82 15.85 -25.31
C ASN A 224 -16.69 14.38 -25.73
N MET A 225 -17.67 13.53 -25.36
CA MET A 225 -17.63 12.08 -25.62
C MET A 225 -17.80 11.73 -27.11
N ILE A 226 -18.32 12.66 -27.91
CA ILE A 226 -18.52 12.51 -29.36
C ILE A 226 -17.56 13.37 -30.18
N ASN A 227 -16.64 14.10 -29.54
CA ASN A 227 -15.73 15.00 -30.24
C ASN A 227 -14.60 14.22 -30.93
N GLU A 228 -14.44 14.40 -32.25
CA GLU A 228 -13.43 13.70 -33.05
C GLU A 228 -11.99 13.95 -32.59
N HIS A 229 -11.68 15.14 -32.08
CA HIS A 229 -10.35 15.45 -31.57
C HIS A 229 -10.01 14.61 -30.35
N VAL A 230 -10.98 14.40 -29.45
CA VAL A 230 -10.79 13.54 -28.27
C VAL A 230 -10.51 12.10 -28.69
N ILE A 231 -11.25 11.57 -29.67
CA ILE A 231 -11.04 10.22 -30.21
C ILE A 231 -9.64 10.08 -30.82
N SER A 232 -9.18 11.08 -31.58
CA SER A 232 -7.83 11.10 -32.15
C SER A 232 -6.76 11.07 -31.07
N ILE A 233 -6.88 11.95 -30.06
CA ILE A 233 -5.92 12.04 -28.96
C ILE A 233 -5.79 10.69 -28.24
N VAL A 234 -6.91 10.03 -27.94
CA VAL A 234 -6.90 8.73 -27.25
C VAL A 234 -6.17 7.65 -28.07
N LYS A 235 -6.41 7.60 -29.38
CA LYS A 235 -5.70 6.68 -30.29
C LYS A 235 -4.21 6.98 -30.34
N ASP A 236 -3.85 8.26 -30.43
CA ASP A 236 -2.46 8.70 -30.49
C ASP A 236 -1.71 8.33 -29.20
N ILE A 237 -2.29 8.60 -28.03
CA ILE A 237 -1.68 8.24 -26.75
C ILE A 237 -1.55 6.73 -26.59
N GLN A 238 -2.58 5.95 -26.98
CA GLN A 238 -2.53 4.50 -26.89
C GLN A 238 -1.35 3.92 -27.68
N LEU A 239 -1.11 4.41 -28.90
CA LEU A 239 0.03 3.98 -29.70
C LEU A 239 1.37 4.20 -28.98
N ARG A 240 1.54 5.36 -28.34
CA ARG A 240 2.78 5.68 -27.60
C ARG A 240 2.88 4.87 -26.31
N LEU A 241 1.76 4.60 -25.63
CA LEU A 241 1.76 3.74 -24.45
C LEU A 241 2.21 2.30 -24.79
N GLU A 242 1.79 1.77 -25.94
CA GLU A 242 2.23 0.45 -26.42
C GLU A 242 3.73 0.40 -26.74
N VAL A 243 4.31 1.51 -27.22
CA VAL A 243 5.74 1.63 -27.54
C VAL A 243 6.59 1.87 -26.27
N PHE A 244 6.25 2.88 -25.47
CA PHE A 244 7.06 3.34 -24.34
C PHE A 244 6.74 2.63 -23.02
N GLY A 245 5.56 2.02 -22.88
CA GLY A 245 5.12 1.37 -21.64
C GLY A 245 5.81 0.04 -21.34
N ALA A 246 6.49 -0.56 -22.32
CA ALA A 246 7.16 -1.85 -22.16
C ALA A 246 8.53 -1.76 -21.44
N GLU A 247 9.14 -0.57 -21.36
CA GLU A 247 10.59 -0.45 -21.13
C GLU A 247 11.02 0.08 -19.75
N GLY A 248 10.13 0.53 -18.86
CA GLY A 248 10.60 1.25 -17.66
C GLY A 248 9.73 1.18 -16.41
N ASP A 249 8.58 1.85 -16.41
CA ASP A 249 7.85 2.16 -15.19
C ASP A 249 6.48 1.48 -15.16
N ALA A 250 6.39 0.39 -14.38
CA ALA A 250 5.16 -0.39 -14.25
C ALA A 250 4.03 0.42 -13.60
N PHE A 251 4.33 1.33 -12.67
CA PHE A 251 3.31 2.16 -12.03
C PHE A 251 2.65 3.09 -13.04
N HIS A 252 3.43 3.94 -13.71
CA HIS A 252 2.89 4.91 -14.66
C HIS A 252 2.21 4.23 -15.86
N THR A 253 2.74 3.09 -16.32
CA THR A 253 2.12 2.31 -17.40
C THR A 253 0.73 1.79 -17.03
N VAL A 254 0.57 1.26 -15.81
CA VAL A 254 -0.71 0.76 -15.32
C VAL A 254 -1.70 1.91 -15.11
N GLN A 255 -1.26 3.04 -14.55
CA GLN A 255 -2.13 4.22 -14.39
C GLN A 255 -2.61 4.76 -15.74
N ALA A 256 -1.69 4.96 -16.70
CA ALA A 256 -2.02 5.41 -18.05
C ALA A 256 -3.04 4.49 -18.73
N SER A 257 -2.81 3.17 -18.67
CA SER A 257 -3.68 2.15 -19.25
C SER A 257 -5.10 2.23 -18.67
N ARG A 258 -5.22 2.43 -17.35
CA ARG A 258 -6.51 2.54 -16.66
C ARG A 258 -7.29 3.79 -17.06
N PHE A 259 -6.62 4.94 -17.11
CA PHE A 259 -7.26 6.17 -17.57
C PHE A 259 -7.71 6.06 -19.03
N LEU A 260 -6.92 5.46 -19.92
CA LEU A 260 -7.33 5.23 -21.31
C LEU A 260 -8.51 4.27 -21.43
N GLU A 261 -8.50 3.17 -20.68
CA GLU A 261 -9.64 2.23 -20.68
C GLU A 261 -10.92 2.91 -20.19
N TYR A 262 -10.82 3.73 -19.13
CA TYR A 262 -11.93 4.55 -18.67
C TYR A 262 -12.45 5.49 -19.76
N ILE A 263 -11.55 6.25 -20.39
CA ILE A 263 -11.91 7.20 -21.45
C ILE A 263 -12.56 6.46 -22.63
N ARG A 264 -12.00 5.35 -23.09
CA ARG A 264 -12.53 4.56 -24.21
C ARG A 264 -13.95 4.09 -23.94
N ARG A 265 -14.25 3.61 -22.74
CA ARG A 265 -15.62 3.21 -22.36
C ARG A 265 -16.58 4.40 -22.39
N ARG A 266 -16.15 5.57 -21.91
CA ARG A 266 -16.95 6.79 -22.01
C ARG A 266 -17.21 7.17 -23.47
N LEU A 267 -16.20 7.09 -24.34
CA LEU A 267 -16.37 7.35 -25.77
C LEU A 267 -17.33 6.34 -26.44
N ASP A 268 -17.24 5.06 -26.09
CA ASP A 268 -18.12 4.01 -26.62
C ASP A 268 -19.59 4.23 -26.21
N ILE A 269 -19.82 4.62 -24.95
CA ILE A 269 -21.16 5.06 -24.50
C ILE A 269 -21.63 6.26 -25.34
N GLY A 270 -20.76 7.25 -25.59
CA GLY A 270 -21.07 8.42 -26.41
C GLY A 270 -21.46 8.09 -27.86
N GLN A 271 -20.79 7.11 -28.47
CA GLN A 271 -21.07 6.66 -29.84
C GLN A 271 -22.35 5.83 -29.94
N SER A 272 -22.77 5.18 -28.85
CA SER A 272 -23.99 4.36 -28.79
C SER A 272 -25.29 5.17 -28.57
N LEU A 273 -25.20 6.47 -28.25
CA LEU A 273 -26.35 7.34 -28.02
C LEU A 273 -26.84 7.95 -29.36
N PRO A 274 -28.12 7.76 -29.76
CA PRO A 274 -28.65 8.37 -30.97
C PRO A 274 -28.75 9.90 -30.82
N ASP A 275 -28.36 10.62 -31.88
CA ASP A 275 -28.44 12.08 -32.10
C ASP A 275 -28.73 12.95 -30.85
N ALA A 276 -27.66 13.31 -30.14
CA ALA A 276 -27.72 14.17 -28.96
C ALA A 276 -27.79 15.66 -29.32
N SER A 277 -28.68 16.05 -30.23
CA SER A 277 -29.08 17.46 -30.37
C SER A 277 -30.24 17.72 -29.42
N HIS A 278 -29.94 18.36 -28.28
CA HIS A 278 -30.85 18.78 -27.20
C HIS A 278 -31.11 17.75 -26.09
N ILE A 279 -30.16 17.61 -25.17
CA ILE A 279 -30.47 17.22 -23.79
C ILE A 279 -29.94 18.32 -22.86
N PRO A 280 -30.78 18.98 -22.03
CA PRO A 280 -30.30 19.91 -21.03
C PRO A 280 -29.51 19.14 -19.97
N THR A 281 -28.35 19.70 -19.59
CA THR A 281 -27.47 19.32 -18.48
C THR A 281 -28.06 18.27 -17.54
N SER A 282 -27.73 17.00 -17.73
CA SER A 282 -27.92 15.99 -16.70
C SER A 282 -26.87 16.21 -15.62
N THR A 283 -27.27 16.88 -14.54
CA THR A 283 -26.65 16.72 -13.24
C THR A 283 -26.86 15.29 -12.75
N GLY A 284 -25.76 14.57 -12.50
CA GLY A 284 -25.71 13.44 -11.58
C GLY A 284 -26.12 12.08 -12.15
N ALA A 285 -25.13 11.29 -12.60
CA ALA A 285 -24.97 9.89 -12.22
C ALA A 285 -23.63 9.35 -12.75
N MET A 286 -22.83 8.78 -11.85
CA MET A 286 -21.58 8.05 -12.09
C MET A 286 -20.32 8.88 -12.40
N ALA A 287 -20.02 9.88 -11.58
CA ALA A 287 -18.62 10.24 -11.33
C ALA A 287 -18.09 9.37 -10.17
N ASP A 288 -17.91 8.07 -10.43
CA ASP A 288 -17.07 7.25 -9.57
C ASP A 288 -15.65 7.72 -9.82
N PHE A 289 -15.23 8.67 -9.00
CA PHE A 289 -13.95 9.32 -9.11
C PHE A 289 -12.84 8.27 -9.21
N ILE A 290 -12.15 8.17 -10.35
CA ILE A 290 -10.93 7.36 -10.44
C ILE A 290 -9.88 8.12 -9.65
N LEU A 291 -9.84 7.86 -8.34
CA LEU A 291 -8.74 8.31 -7.50
C LEU A 291 -7.49 7.54 -7.93
N THR A 292 -6.36 8.25 -8.01
CA THR A 292 -5.04 7.64 -8.19
C THR A 292 -4.82 6.70 -7.01
N GLN A 293 -4.99 5.40 -7.23
CA GLN A 293 -4.91 4.40 -6.17
C GLN A 293 -3.46 3.98 -5.99
N ASP A 294 -3.03 3.92 -4.73
CA ASP A 294 -1.71 3.41 -4.36
C ASP A 294 -1.73 1.87 -4.41
N PHE A 295 -1.23 1.30 -5.50
CA PHE A 295 -1.28 -0.15 -5.77
C PHE A 295 -0.21 -0.95 -5.01
N PRO A 296 -0.24 -2.29 -5.06
CA PRO A 296 0.71 -3.11 -4.31
C PRO A 296 2.10 -3.13 -4.96
N GLY A 297 3.12 -3.33 -4.12
CA GLY A 297 4.51 -3.52 -4.51
C GLY A 297 5.08 -2.37 -5.36
N ASN A 298 5.69 -2.72 -6.48
CA ASN A 298 6.30 -1.77 -7.42
C ASN A 298 5.28 -0.94 -8.23
N LEU A 299 3.98 -1.26 -8.12
CA LEU A 299 2.91 -0.45 -8.68
C LEU A 299 2.51 0.69 -7.73
N SER A 300 3.12 0.80 -6.55
CA SER A 300 2.93 1.95 -5.68
C SER A 300 3.77 3.14 -6.14
N ARG A 301 3.22 4.36 -6.02
CA ARG A 301 3.96 5.61 -6.30
C ARG A 301 5.23 5.74 -5.44
N ASN A 302 5.16 5.29 -4.20
CA ASN A 302 6.27 5.37 -3.24
C ASN A 302 7.08 4.07 -3.20
N GLY A 303 6.89 3.18 -4.16
CA GLY A 303 7.42 1.83 -4.14
C GLY A 303 6.82 0.97 -3.01
N ARG A 304 7.45 -0.18 -2.78
CA ARG A 304 6.99 -1.21 -1.85
C ARG A 304 6.84 -0.66 -0.44
N ARG A 305 5.77 -1.05 0.27
CA ARG A 305 5.53 -0.66 1.68
C ARG A 305 6.51 -1.32 2.65
N HIS A 306 6.89 -2.56 2.36
CA HIS A 306 7.80 -3.42 3.12
C HIS A 306 8.31 -4.55 2.20
N ASP A 307 9.27 -5.33 2.69
CA ASP A 307 9.84 -6.52 2.02
C ASP A 307 8.84 -7.59 1.52
N ASN A 308 7.61 -7.61 2.06
CA ASN A 308 6.54 -8.54 1.68
C ASN A 308 5.40 -7.89 0.85
N ASP A 309 5.55 -6.61 0.44
CA ASP A 309 4.58 -5.93 -0.43
C ASP A 309 4.92 -6.20 -1.90
N HIS A 310 4.19 -7.13 -2.54
CA HIS A 310 4.41 -7.55 -3.93
C HIS A 310 3.16 -7.35 -4.78
N ALA A 311 3.36 -7.07 -6.08
CA ALA A 311 2.26 -6.98 -7.04
C ALA A 311 1.63 -8.35 -7.36
N ASP A 312 2.44 -9.41 -7.46
CA ASP A 312 1.94 -10.79 -7.60
C ASP A 312 1.74 -11.43 -6.23
N ILE A 313 0.57 -12.03 -6.00
CA ILE A 313 0.26 -12.75 -4.75
C ILE A 313 1.15 -13.96 -4.52
N LYS A 314 1.75 -14.54 -5.57
CA LYS A 314 2.62 -15.71 -5.45
C LYS A 314 3.91 -15.43 -4.67
N ASP A 315 4.33 -14.17 -4.68
CA ASP A 315 5.55 -13.72 -4.01
C ASP A 315 5.28 -13.29 -2.57
N ILE A 316 4.01 -13.17 -2.16
CA ILE A 316 3.63 -12.73 -0.82
C ILE A 316 3.71 -13.91 0.14
N LYS A 317 4.57 -13.79 1.17
CA LYS A 317 4.62 -14.73 2.29
C LYS A 317 3.32 -14.71 3.07
N LEU A 318 2.83 -15.90 3.43
CA LEU A 318 1.62 -16.04 4.26
C LEU A 318 1.83 -15.35 5.60
N MET A 319 2.90 -15.67 6.33
CA MET A 319 3.21 -15.03 7.60
C MET A 319 3.71 -13.60 7.39
N PRO A 320 3.38 -12.66 8.30
CA PRO A 320 3.84 -11.29 8.19
C PRO A 320 5.32 -11.20 8.56
N THR A 321 6.10 -10.46 7.77
CA THR A 321 7.52 -10.24 8.03
C THR A 321 7.74 -9.19 9.11
N HIS A 322 8.95 -9.08 9.65
CA HIS A 322 9.27 -8.03 10.63
C HIS A 322 9.03 -6.62 10.06
N GLU A 323 9.44 -6.35 8.82
CA GLU A 323 9.21 -5.05 8.17
C GLU A 323 7.72 -4.78 7.92
N GLU A 324 6.92 -5.80 7.58
CA GLU A 324 5.46 -5.68 7.45
C GLU A 324 4.82 -5.31 8.80
N ILE A 325 5.23 -5.96 9.89
CA ILE A 325 4.74 -5.65 11.23
C ILE A 325 5.16 -4.25 11.66
N MET A 326 6.37 -3.81 11.33
CA MET A 326 6.86 -2.47 11.70
C MET A 326 6.42 -1.35 10.74
N SER A 327 5.84 -1.70 9.58
CA SER A 327 5.42 -0.74 8.56
C SER A 327 4.51 0.34 9.13
N SER A 328 4.81 1.59 8.78
CA SER A 328 3.97 2.77 9.07
C SER A 328 2.93 3.03 7.98
N ARG A 329 3.08 2.43 6.80
CA ARG A 329 2.14 2.55 5.68
C ARG A 329 1.06 1.48 5.81
N GLU A 330 -0.18 1.88 5.57
CA GLU A 330 -1.32 0.94 5.52
C GLU A 330 -1.16 -0.05 4.37
N GLU A 331 -1.63 -1.27 4.61
CA GLU A 331 -1.63 -2.35 3.63
C GLU A 331 -2.46 -1.99 2.40
N TYR A 332 -2.03 -2.51 1.24
CA TYR A 332 -2.86 -2.42 0.06
C TYR A 332 -4.09 -3.31 0.21
N LEU A 333 -5.26 -2.67 0.37
CA LEU A 333 -6.55 -3.34 0.32
C LEU A 333 -7.26 -3.06 -1.01
N PRO A 334 -7.72 -4.12 -1.71
CA PRO A 334 -8.52 -3.95 -2.89
C PRO A 334 -9.80 -3.16 -2.60
N THR A 335 -10.14 -2.24 -3.50
CA THR A 335 -11.37 -1.46 -3.42
C THR A 335 -12.57 -2.26 -3.91
N THR A 336 -13.78 -1.82 -3.57
CA THR A 336 -15.02 -2.45 -4.04
C THR A 336 -15.28 -2.21 -5.52
N ASN A 337 -14.77 -1.11 -6.07
CA ASN A 337 -14.95 -0.74 -7.46
C ASN A 337 -14.06 -1.60 -8.40
N PRO A 338 -14.63 -2.43 -9.29
CA PRO A 338 -13.87 -3.25 -10.22
C PRO A 338 -12.89 -2.50 -11.12
N TYR A 339 -13.21 -1.26 -11.47
CA TYR A 339 -12.37 -0.41 -12.33
C TYR A 339 -11.12 0.10 -11.60
N GLN A 340 -11.10 -0.03 -10.28
CA GLN A 340 -9.99 0.34 -9.43
C GLN A 340 -9.06 -0.84 -9.14
N HIS A 341 -9.32 -2.02 -9.67
CA HIS A 341 -8.42 -3.17 -9.43
C HIS A 341 -7.18 -3.10 -10.32
N HIS A 342 -6.01 -3.31 -9.71
CA HIS A 342 -4.73 -3.38 -10.44
C HIS A 342 -4.66 -4.59 -11.37
N LEU A 343 -5.35 -5.69 -11.02
CA LEU A 343 -5.53 -6.88 -11.86
C LEU A 343 -7.02 -7.12 -12.13
N GLN A 344 -7.32 -7.40 -13.40
CA GLN A 344 -8.67 -7.67 -13.89
C GLN A 344 -8.92 -9.19 -14.08
N GLY A 345 -10.18 -9.56 -14.28
CA GLY A 345 -10.58 -10.95 -14.55
C GLY A 345 -10.37 -11.92 -13.38
N LEU A 346 -10.23 -13.21 -13.69
CA LEU A 346 -10.10 -14.28 -12.69
C LEU A 346 -8.85 -14.13 -11.82
N ARG A 347 -7.71 -13.76 -12.42
CA ARG A 347 -6.47 -13.50 -11.68
C ARG A 347 -6.66 -12.36 -10.67
N GLY A 348 -7.32 -11.28 -11.09
CA GLY A 348 -7.70 -10.20 -10.19
C GLY A 348 -8.63 -10.65 -9.06
N PHE A 349 -9.62 -11.50 -9.36
CA PHE A 349 -10.51 -12.03 -8.32
C PHE A 349 -9.74 -12.81 -7.26
N LEU A 350 -8.85 -13.72 -7.66
CA LEU A 350 -8.01 -14.49 -6.74
C LEU A 350 -7.08 -13.59 -5.92
N ASP A 351 -6.44 -12.61 -6.56
CA ASP A 351 -5.60 -11.62 -5.88
C ASP A 351 -6.36 -10.91 -4.75
N ARG A 352 -7.57 -10.42 -5.05
CA ARG A 352 -8.36 -9.70 -4.07
C ARG A 352 -8.80 -10.57 -2.90
N GLN A 353 -9.31 -11.76 -3.19
CA GLN A 353 -9.76 -12.68 -2.14
C GLN A 353 -8.59 -13.10 -1.25
N PHE A 354 -7.42 -13.36 -1.84
CA PHE A 354 -6.20 -13.66 -1.07
C PHE A 354 -5.84 -12.51 -0.12
N ARG A 355 -5.71 -11.27 -0.65
CA ARG A 355 -5.30 -10.12 0.16
C ARG A 355 -6.30 -9.78 1.27
N LEU A 356 -7.60 -9.82 0.96
CA LEU A 356 -8.65 -9.56 1.94
C LEU A 356 -8.69 -10.63 3.03
N LEU A 357 -8.59 -11.91 2.67
CA LEU A 357 -8.56 -13.01 3.64
C LEU A 357 -7.30 -12.96 4.51
N ARG A 358 -6.14 -12.67 3.90
CA ARG A 358 -4.88 -12.52 4.63
C ARG A 358 -4.93 -11.37 5.62
N GLU A 359 -5.48 -10.22 5.23
CA GLU A 359 -5.67 -9.10 6.14
C GLU A 359 -6.64 -9.47 7.27
N ASP A 360 -7.82 -10.00 6.98
CA ASP A 360 -8.82 -10.34 8.01
C ASP A 360 -8.31 -11.37 9.04
N THR A 361 -7.39 -12.24 8.61
CA THR A 361 -6.79 -13.27 9.47
C THR A 361 -5.58 -12.77 10.27
N LEU A 362 -4.72 -11.93 9.67
CA LEU A 362 -3.43 -11.55 10.25
C LEU A 362 -3.40 -10.13 10.83
N HIS A 363 -4.42 -9.30 10.58
CA HIS A 363 -4.46 -7.92 11.06
C HIS A 363 -4.32 -7.86 12.59
N ASP A 364 -5.15 -8.62 13.32
CA ASP A 364 -5.13 -8.65 14.78
C ASP A 364 -3.80 -9.17 15.33
N LEU A 365 -3.21 -10.17 14.65
CA LEU A 365 -1.90 -10.72 15.01
C LEU A 365 -0.79 -9.67 14.85
N ARG A 366 -0.74 -9.00 13.69
CA ARG A 366 0.24 -7.97 13.38
C ARG A 366 0.16 -6.81 14.37
N GLU A 367 -1.05 -6.35 14.68
CA GLU A 367 -1.26 -5.24 15.62
C GLU A 367 -0.90 -5.61 17.07
N ALA A 368 -1.21 -6.84 17.49
CA ALA A 368 -0.82 -7.35 18.81
C ALA A 368 0.71 -7.44 18.95
N ILE A 369 1.41 -7.94 17.92
CA ILE A 369 2.87 -8.00 17.91
C ILE A 369 3.47 -6.60 17.94
N ARG A 370 3.02 -5.71 17.05
CA ARG A 370 3.47 -4.31 16.97
C ARG A 370 3.32 -3.59 18.31
N THR A 371 2.18 -3.76 18.97
CA THR A 371 1.92 -3.13 20.28
C THR A 371 2.84 -3.70 21.36
N SER A 372 3.07 -5.01 21.35
CA SER A 372 3.96 -5.70 22.30
C SER A 372 5.40 -5.20 22.18
N ILE A 373 5.89 -5.02 20.95
CA ILE A 373 7.24 -4.51 20.66
C ILE A 373 7.35 -3.03 21.06
N LYS A 374 6.39 -2.18 20.68
CA LYS A 374 6.47 -0.72 20.93
C LYS A 374 6.35 -0.32 22.40
N THR A 375 5.44 -0.96 23.15
CA THR A 375 5.10 -0.48 24.49
C THR A 375 5.88 -1.17 25.60
N ASN A 376 6.60 -2.26 25.29
CA ASN A 376 7.26 -3.15 26.25
C ASN A 376 6.38 -3.48 27.49
N SER A 377 5.05 -3.40 27.34
CA SER A 377 4.07 -3.44 28.41
C SER A 377 2.89 -4.31 28.00
N LYS A 378 2.15 -4.79 29.00
CA LYS A 378 1.02 -5.71 28.82
C LYS A 378 0.02 -5.10 27.85
N VAL A 379 -0.08 -5.67 26.65
CA VAL A 379 -1.15 -5.38 25.71
C VAL A 379 -2.46 -5.64 26.44
N ARG A 380 -3.20 -4.57 26.79
CA ARG A 380 -4.58 -4.70 27.27
C ARG A 380 -5.35 -5.34 26.13
N GLU A 381 -5.82 -6.57 26.34
CA GLU A 381 -6.69 -7.37 25.46
C GLU A 381 -7.19 -6.58 24.25
N VAL A 382 -6.36 -6.48 23.21
CA VAL A 382 -6.78 -5.89 21.94
C VAL A 382 -7.67 -6.96 21.32
N ARG A 383 -8.99 -6.73 21.41
CA ARG A 383 -10.05 -7.44 20.72
C ARG A 383 -9.77 -8.95 20.52
N THR A 384 -9.84 -9.67 21.63
CA THR A 384 -10.27 -11.08 21.77
C THR A 384 -9.52 -12.22 21.05
N ARG A 385 -8.69 -12.03 20.02
CA ARG A 385 -8.14 -13.16 19.24
C ARG A 385 -6.70 -13.59 19.56
N VAL A 386 -5.92 -12.77 20.27
CA VAL A 386 -4.51 -13.05 20.58
C VAL A 386 -4.30 -13.14 22.10
N VAL A 387 -3.66 -14.21 22.54
CA VAL A 387 -3.38 -14.48 23.97
C VAL A 387 -1.89 -14.47 24.20
N ILE A 388 -1.44 -13.65 25.16
CA ILE A 388 -0.02 -13.50 25.49
C ILE A 388 0.34 -14.35 26.70
N HIS A 389 1.35 -15.20 26.53
CA HIS A 389 2.01 -15.96 27.58
C HIS A 389 3.39 -15.36 27.88
N GLU A 390 3.68 -15.13 29.15
CA GLU A 390 4.93 -14.51 29.60
C GLU A 390 5.98 -15.59 29.88
N GLN A 391 7.26 -15.19 29.86
CA GLN A 391 8.41 -16.02 30.26
C GLN A 391 8.51 -17.33 29.47
N ALA A 392 8.25 -17.29 28.17
CA ALA A 392 8.57 -18.42 27.31
C ALA A 392 10.09 -18.66 27.31
N THR A 393 10.51 -19.91 27.40
CA THR A 393 11.92 -20.33 27.42
C THR A 393 12.03 -21.67 26.71
N PRO A 394 12.98 -21.83 25.76
CA PRO A 394 13.23 -23.12 25.16
C PRO A 394 13.84 -24.06 26.22
N VAL A 395 13.33 -25.28 26.30
CA VAL A 395 13.78 -26.31 27.25
C VAL A 395 14.46 -27.46 26.54
N GLY A 396 14.08 -27.73 25.29
CA GLY A 396 14.68 -28.80 24.51
C GLY A 396 14.19 -28.79 23.07
N VAL A 397 14.81 -29.65 22.28
CA VAL A 397 14.46 -29.90 20.89
C VAL A 397 14.42 -31.42 20.72
N CYS A 398 13.38 -31.93 20.08
CA CYS A 398 13.27 -33.34 19.75
C CYS A 398 12.95 -33.53 18.27
N PHE A 399 13.15 -34.75 17.78
CA PHE A 399 12.86 -35.12 16.41
C PHE A 399 11.96 -36.35 16.39
N GLU A 400 10.70 -36.17 16.00
CA GLU A 400 9.72 -37.23 15.95
C GLU A 400 9.53 -37.69 14.49
N GLN A 401 9.47 -39.00 14.27
CA GLN A 401 9.36 -39.63 12.95
C GLN A 401 8.26 -39.05 12.03
N TRP A 402 7.14 -38.57 12.59
CA TRP A 402 5.99 -38.08 11.81
C TRP A 402 5.85 -36.55 11.79
N SER A 403 6.45 -35.85 12.76
CA SER A 403 6.32 -34.40 12.91
C SER A 403 7.63 -33.64 12.74
N GLY A 404 8.76 -34.33 12.60
CA GLY A 404 10.06 -33.74 12.35
C GLY A 404 10.61 -33.02 13.58
N LEU A 405 11.29 -31.88 13.34
CA LEU A 405 11.89 -31.03 14.36
C LEU A 405 10.83 -30.33 15.21
N GLU A 406 10.84 -30.59 16.52
CA GLU A 406 9.94 -29.96 17.49
C GLU A 406 10.73 -29.26 18.60
N PHE A 407 10.29 -28.06 18.95
CA PHE A 407 10.82 -27.25 20.03
C PHE A 407 9.92 -27.39 21.25
N ILE A 408 10.51 -27.67 22.40
CA ILE A 408 9.83 -27.75 23.69
C ILE A 408 9.98 -26.39 24.34
N VAL A 409 8.88 -25.65 24.47
CA VAL A 409 8.88 -24.31 25.06
C VAL A 409 8.10 -24.34 26.37
N ARG A 410 8.76 -23.88 27.44
CA ARG A 410 8.18 -23.66 28.76
C ARG A 410 7.72 -22.24 28.89
N PHE A 411 6.52 -22.00 29.42
CA PHE A 411 6.01 -20.66 29.72
C PHE A 411 5.22 -20.66 31.03
N ASP A 412 4.91 -19.46 31.52
CA ASP A 412 4.16 -19.29 32.76
C ASP A 412 2.73 -19.85 32.65
N GLN A 413 2.37 -20.73 33.59
CA GLN A 413 1.01 -21.26 33.66
C GLN A 413 0.01 -20.10 33.89
N PRO A 414 -1.15 -20.07 33.20
CA PRO A 414 -2.19 -19.08 33.45
C PRO A 414 -2.61 -19.07 34.93
N ARG A 415 -2.85 -17.87 35.49
CA ARG A 415 -3.20 -17.70 36.92
C ARG A 415 -4.41 -18.55 37.35
N ALA A 416 -5.43 -18.64 36.48
CA ALA A 416 -6.62 -19.45 36.72
C ALA A 416 -6.30 -20.95 36.78
N ALA A 417 -5.27 -21.42 36.06
CA ALA A 417 -4.84 -22.81 36.02
C ALA A 417 -3.87 -23.17 37.16
N ARG A 418 -3.09 -22.21 37.71
CA ARG A 418 -2.14 -22.46 38.80
C ARG A 418 -2.79 -22.99 40.07
N VAL A 419 -3.99 -22.51 40.38
CA VAL A 419 -4.77 -22.88 41.58
C VAL A 419 -5.52 -24.20 41.45
N LEU A 420 -5.57 -24.79 40.25
CA LEU A 420 -6.30 -26.03 39.99
C LEU A 420 -5.41 -27.26 40.26
N GLU A 421 -6.03 -28.35 40.68
CA GLU A 421 -5.36 -29.66 40.71
C GLU A 421 -5.10 -30.17 39.29
N LYS A 422 -4.18 -31.13 39.14
CA LYS A 422 -3.69 -31.59 37.83
C LYS A 422 -4.82 -32.00 36.87
N ALA A 423 -5.82 -32.73 37.36
CA ALA A 423 -6.97 -33.16 36.56
C ALA A 423 -7.83 -31.98 36.09
N ASP A 424 -8.24 -31.11 37.01
CA ASP A 424 -9.05 -29.92 36.71
C ASP A 424 -8.32 -28.94 35.79
N ARG A 425 -6.99 -28.88 35.89
CA ARG A 425 -6.12 -28.08 35.03
C ARG A 425 -6.04 -28.63 33.61
N ALA A 426 -5.98 -29.95 33.46
CA ALA A 426 -6.05 -30.60 32.15
C ALA A 426 -7.40 -30.29 31.49
N ASP A 427 -8.49 -30.39 32.24
CA ASP A 427 -9.83 -30.00 31.77
C ASP A 427 -9.89 -28.51 31.43
N TRP A 428 -9.25 -27.63 32.21
CA TRP A 428 -9.18 -26.20 31.92
C TRP A 428 -8.51 -25.91 30.57
N TRP A 429 -7.41 -26.59 30.23
CA TRP A 429 -6.73 -26.44 28.94
C TRP A 429 -7.58 -26.99 27.78
N MET A 430 -8.25 -28.12 27.99
CA MET A 430 -9.16 -28.70 27.00
C MET A 430 -10.37 -27.80 26.72
N HIS A 431 -10.87 -27.10 27.74
CA HIS A 431 -11.93 -26.10 27.60
C HIS A 431 -11.44 -24.82 26.91
N ASN A 432 -10.26 -24.32 27.29
CA ASN A 432 -9.68 -23.09 26.73
C ASN A 432 -8.83 -23.38 25.49
N LYS A 433 -9.42 -23.98 24.43
CA LYS A 433 -8.84 -24.50 23.16
C LYS A 433 -7.85 -23.60 22.38
N ARG A 434 -6.82 -23.07 23.04
CA ARG A 434 -5.91 -22.02 22.56
C ARG A 434 -4.58 -22.60 22.08
N LEU A 435 -4.11 -23.66 22.75
CA LEU A 435 -2.90 -24.41 22.38
C LEU A 435 -3.26 -25.83 21.93
N VAL A 436 -4.28 -25.93 21.08
CA VAL A 436 -4.67 -27.19 20.44
C VAL A 436 -3.72 -27.52 19.30
N ASP A 437 -3.69 -28.79 18.90
CA ASP A 437 -2.94 -29.20 17.69
C ASP A 437 -3.29 -28.30 16.51
N GLY A 438 -2.26 -27.80 15.84
CA GLY A 438 -2.39 -26.92 14.68
C GLY A 438 -2.56 -25.44 14.99
N ALA A 439 -2.72 -25.04 16.26
CA ALA A 439 -2.83 -23.64 16.65
C ALA A 439 -1.55 -22.86 16.29
N LEU A 440 -1.71 -21.65 15.78
CA LEU A 440 -0.59 -20.77 15.44
C LEU A 440 -0.04 -20.13 16.71
N VAL A 441 1.29 -20.11 16.84
CA VAL A 441 2.02 -19.50 17.95
C VAL A 441 3.06 -18.54 17.41
N CYS A 442 3.12 -17.33 17.96
CA CYS A 442 4.18 -16.37 17.67
C CYS A 442 5.11 -16.23 18.87
N ILE A 443 6.42 -16.37 18.66
CA ILE A 443 7.44 -16.10 19.67
C ILE A 443 8.13 -14.78 19.34
N LEU A 444 8.24 -13.91 20.34
CA LEU A 444 9.03 -12.68 20.27
C LEU A 444 10.29 -12.82 21.12
N ASP A 445 11.43 -12.44 20.53
CA ASP A 445 12.67 -12.26 21.28
C ASP A 445 12.78 -10.81 21.84
N GLU A 446 13.83 -10.56 22.63
CA GLU A 446 14.10 -9.23 23.19
C GLU A 446 14.58 -8.21 22.15
N ALA A 447 15.12 -8.68 21.02
CA ALA A 447 15.58 -7.85 19.91
C ALA A 447 14.43 -7.39 19.00
N GLY A 448 13.23 -7.94 19.16
CA GLY A 448 12.06 -7.66 18.33
C GLY A 448 11.90 -8.59 17.11
N SER A 449 12.70 -9.65 17.01
CA SER A 449 12.53 -10.72 16.03
C SER A 449 11.27 -11.53 16.33
N VAL A 450 10.61 -11.97 15.26
CA VAL A 450 9.31 -12.63 15.31
C VAL A 450 9.44 -13.98 14.63
N LEU A 451 9.13 -15.06 15.35
CA LEU A 451 9.14 -16.42 14.80
C LEU A 451 7.76 -17.04 14.93
N PHE A 452 7.29 -17.69 13.87
CA PHE A 452 5.99 -18.34 13.82
C PHE A 452 6.12 -19.85 13.92
N PHE A 453 5.35 -20.42 14.83
CA PHE A 453 5.29 -21.83 15.14
C PHE A 453 3.85 -22.34 15.06
N GLN A 454 3.71 -23.64 14.92
CA GLN A 454 2.46 -24.36 15.04
C GLN A 454 2.55 -25.31 16.23
N VAL A 455 1.51 -25.35 17.06
CA VAL A 455 1.42 -26.32 18.15
C VAL A 455 1.34 -27.73 17.56
N SER A 456 2.24 -28.61 18.01
CA SER A 456 2.26 -30.00 17.57
C SER A 456 1.29 -30.87 18.39
N ARG A 457 0.86 -31.98 17.78
CA ARG A 457 0.09 -33.06 18.42
C ARG A 457 0.73 -33.57 19.70
N SER A 458 2.06 -33.57 19.77
CA SER A 458 2.85 -33.97 20.93
C SER A 458 2.45 -33.22 22.21
N THR A 459 2.00 -31.97 22.08
CA THR A 459 1.51 -31.14 23.20
C THR A 459 0.33 -31.76 23.97
N ASN A 460 -0.54 -32.48 23.26
CA ASN A 460 -1.78 -33.04 23.82
C ASN A 460 -1.68 -34.55 24.12
N ARG A 461 -0.51 -35.17 23.96
CA ARG A 461 -0.31 -36.59 24.33
C ARG A 461 -0.41 -36.70 25.85
N THR A 462 -1.60 -37.01 26.37
CA THR A 462 -1.79 -37.39 27.78
C THR A 462 -1.32 -38.83 28.00
N THR A 463 -0.87 -39.13 29.22
CA THR A 463 -0.33 -40.42 29.69
C THR A 463 -1.16 -41.66 29.30
N ARG A 464 -2.46 -41.50 28.99
CA ARG A 464 -3.37 -42.57 28.58
C ARG A 464 -2.98 -43.35 27.31
N ASN A 465 -2.10 -42.82 26.47
CA ASN A 465 -1.67 -43.54 25.25
C ASN A 465 -0.46 -44.47 25.47
N HIS A 466 0.22 -44.42 26.61
CA HIS A 466 1.31 -45.36 26.91
C HIS A 466 0.77 -46.75 27.31
N ASP A 467 -0.48 -46.84 27.76
CA ASP A 467 -1.12 -48.09 28.19
C ASP A 467 -1.53 -49.01 27.01
N LEU A 468 -1.39 -48.56 25.76
CA LEU A 468 -1.75 -49.35 24.57
C LEU A 468 -0.56 -49.99 23.85
N HIS A 469 0.68 -49.68 24.23
CA HIS A 469 1.86 -50.42 23.80
C HIS A 469 2.60 -50.92 25.03
N GLY A 470 2.07 -52.01 25.58
CA GLY A 470 2.72 -52.78 26.62
C GLY A 470 4.02 -53.38 26.10
N GLN A 471 5.13 -52.71 26.39
CA GLN A 471 6.42 -53.31 26.70
C GLN A 471 7.13 -52.34 27.65
N GLN A 472 7.12 -52.69 28.93
CA GLN A 472 7.98 -52.09 29.94
C GLN A 472 9.42 -52.50 29.60
N ASP A 473 10.17 -51.63 28.95
CA ASP A 473 11.63 -51.67 29.01
C ASP A 473 12.05 -50.90 30.27
N GLU A 474 12.52 -51.64 31.28
CA GLU A 474 12.92 -51.14 32.61
C GLU A 474 14.21 -50.29 32.61
N ASN A 475 14.60 -49.67 31.49
CA ASN A 475 15.86 -48.92 31.37
C ASN A 475 15.77 -47.58 30.64
N ASP A 476 14.58 -47.01 30.43
CA ASP A 476 14.51 -45.60 30.02
C ASP A 476 14.72 -44.71 31.26
N GLU A 477 15.89 -44.08 31.33
CA GLU A 477 16.11 -42.89 32.14
C GLU A 477 14.88 -41.98 31.93
N GLN A 478 14.16 -41.67 33.01
CA GLN A 478 12.88 -40.96 32.99
C GLN A 478 13.01 -39.64 32.21
N GLU A 479 12.73 -39.67 30.90
CA GLU A 479 12.66 -38.46 30.12
C GLU A 479 11.55 -37.59 30.72
N PRO A 480 11.83 -36.33 31.06
CA PRO A 480 10.87 -35.46 31.70
C PRO A 480 9.64 -35.30 30.81
N TYR A 481 8.50 -35.77 31.33
CA TYR A 481 7.23 -35.73 30.61
C TYR A 481 6.69 -34.30 30.58
N TYR A 482 6.93 -33.59 29.47
CA TYR A 482 6.46 -32.22 29.27
C TYR A 482 5.02 -32.20 28.76
N SER A 483 4.10 -31.57 29.49
CA SER A 483 2.73 -31.31 29.01
C SER A 483 2.14 -30.03 29.60
N LEU A 484 1.05 -29.52 29.01
CA LEU A 484 0.37 -28.30 29.44
C LEU A 484 -0.12 -28.31 30.91
N PRO A 485 -0.63 -29.43 31.47
CA PRO A 485 -1.11 -29.48 32.85
C PRO A 485 -0.12 -30.08 33.88
N GLU A 486 1.08 -30.52 33.49
CA GLU A 486 1.94 -31.32 34.36
C GLU A 486 2.43 -30.56 35.60
N ASP A 487 3.00 -29.37 35.40
CA ASP A 487 3.59 -28.58 36.48
C ASP A 487 2.62 -27.53 37.03
N ARG A 488 2.78 -27.17 38.31
CA ARG A 488 1.90 -26.20 38.97
C ARG A 488 2.12 -24.77 38.49
N GLN A 489 3.36 -24.40 38.17
CA GLN A 489 3.79 -23.04 37.85
C GLN A 489 4.05 -22.82 36.36
N HIS A 490 4.45 -23.86 35.64
CA HIS A 490 4.84 -23.79 34.24
C HIS A 490 4.03 -24.74 33.37
N ALA A 491 3.78 -24.31 32.13
CA ALA A 491 3.21 -25.15 31.09
C ALA A 491 4.26 -25.38 30.00
N PHE A 492 4.19 -26.54 29.36
CA PHE A 492 5.09 -26.92 28.28
C PHE A 492 4.30 -27.19 27.01
N VAL A 493 4.78 -26.65 25.88
CA VAL A 493 4.19 -26.81 24.56
C VAL A 493 5.24 -27.27 23.56
N TYR A 494 4.83 -28.20 22.68
CA TYR A 494 5.64 -28.64 21.56
C TYR A 494 5.28 -27.81 20.34
N LEU A 495 6.29 -27.17 19.75
CA LEU A 495 6.14 -26.21 18.69
C LEU A 495 6.92 -26.64 17.46
N ARG A 496 6.33 -26.46 16.29
CA ARG A 496 6.95 -26.74 15.00
C ARG A 496 7.08 -25.45 14.22
N LEU A 497 8.25 -25.18 13.66
CA LEU A 497 8.47 -23.93 12.92
C LEU A 497 7.61 -23.91 11.64
N VAL A 498 6.91 -22.80 11.38
CA VAL A 498 6.06 -22.63 10.19
C VAL A 498 6.91 -22.42 8.95
N GLU A 499 7.94 -21.57 9.05
CA GLU A 499 8.90 -21.30 7.98
C GLU A 499 10.15 -22.14 8.22
N THR A 500 10.42 -23.13 7.35
CA THR A 500 11.54 -24.07 7.51
C THR A 500 12.75 -23.72 6.64
N ASP A 501 12.87 -22.45 6.24
CA ASP A 501 14.07 -21.97 5.57
C ASP A 501 15.27 -21.97 6.52
N THR A 502 16.48 -22.00 5.95
CA THR A 502 17.72 -22.15 6.72
C THR A 502 17.96 -21.03 7.72
N ASP A 503 17.48 -19.82 7.44
CA ASP A 503 17.72 -18.67 8.29
C ASP A 503 16.75 -18.68 9.47
N SER A 504 15.47 -19.02 9.22
CA SER A 504 14.48 -19.26 10.28
C SER A 504 14.88 -20.39 11.23
N VAL A 505 15.41 -21.50 10.69
CA VAL A 505 15.91 -22.61 11.54
C VAL A 505 17.10 -22.16 12.37
N LYS A 506 18.07 -21.45 11.79
CA LYS A 506 19.22 -20.91 12.54
C LYS A 506 18.81 -19.90 13.61
N ALA A 507 17.80 -19.06 13.34
CA ALA A 507 17.29 -18.09 14.31
C ALA A 507 16.51 -18.76 15.45
N SER A 508 15.96 -19.97 15.22
CA SER A 508 15.22 -20.74 16.22
C SER A 508 16.10 -21.61 17.13
N LEU A 509 17.35 -21.87 16.74
CA LEU A 509 18.37 -22.61 17.49
C LEU A 509 19.23 -21.65 18.31
#